data_AF-T1C9F5-F1
#
_entry.id   AF-T1C9F5-F1
#
_cell.length_a   1.000
_cell.length_b   1.000
_cell.length_c   1.000
_cell.angle_alpha   90.00
_cell.angle_beta   90.00
_cell.angle_gamma   90.00
#
_symmetry.space_group_name_H-M   'P 1'
#
loop_
_entity.id
_entity.type
_entity.pdbx_description
1 polymer ?
#
loop_
_entity_poly.entity_id
_entity_poly.type
_entity_poly.pdbx_seq_one_letter_code
_entity_poly.pdbx_strand_id
1 'polypeptide(L)'
;MSEARIVRAPRGKELNARGWQQEAALRLLMNNLDPEVAKDPDNLIVYGGKGKAARTWSDFDEIVNMLKELYSDETLIIQSGRPQ
;
A
#
# COMPACT_ATOMS: atom_id res chain seq x y z
N MET A 1 1.52 9.79 -22.87
CA MET A 1 2.26 9.65 -21.61
C MET A 1 1.20 9.52 -20.53
N SER A 2 1.09 8.37 -19.86
CA SER A 2 0.13 8.21 -18.76
C SER A 2 0.54 9.13 -17.61
N GLU A 3 -0.41 9.85 -17.02
CA GLU A 3 -0.14 10.63 -15.82
C GLU A 3 0.38 9.71 -14.70
N ALA A 4 1.43 10.16 -14.01
CA ALA A 4 2.03 9.47 -12.88
C ALA A 4 0.99 9.29 -11.76
N ARG A 5 0.88 8.07 -11.22
CA ARG A 5 -0.10 7.76 -10.16
C ARG A 5 0.43 8.29 -8.83
N ILE A 6 -0.21 9.33 -8.30
CA ILE A 6 0.13 9.85 -6.98
C ILE A 6 -0.57 9.04 -5.90
N VAL A 7 0.21 8.36 -5.05
CA VAL A 7 -0.26 7.67 -3.86
C VAL A 7 0.07 8.52 -2.64
N ARG A 8 -0.90 8.71 -1.73
CA ARG A 8 -0.67 9.31 -0.41
C ARG A 8 -1.50 8.59 0.62
N ALA A 9 -0.94 8.40 1.82
CA ALA A 9 -1.68 7.76 2.89
C ALA A 9 -2.80 8.67 3.43
N PRO A 10 -4.00 8.10 3.70
CA PRO A 10 -5.08 8.82 4.37
C PRO A 10 -4.64 9.47 5.68
N ARG A 11 -5.24 10.62 5.99
CA ARG A 11 -4.92 11.44 7.17
C ARG A 11 -6.17 11.62 8.03
N GLY A 12 -5.98 12.02 9.29
CA GLY A 12 -7.08 12.24 10.22
C GLY A 12 -7.61 10.96 10.87
N LYS A 13 -8.80 11.06 11.48
CA LYS A 13 -9.39 10.03 12.34
C LYS A 13 -10.36 9.09 11.60
N GLU A 14 -10.74 9.43 10.38
CA GLU A 14 -11.66 8.61 9.57
C GLU A 14 -10.97 7.32 9.11
N LEU A 15 -11.68 6.20 9.18
CA LEU A 15 -11.18 4.89 8.78
C LEU A 15 -11.62 4.59 7.34
N ASN A 16 -10.71 3.96 6.58
CA ASN A 16 -10.97 3.39 5.26
C ASN A 16 -11.05 1.86 5.30
N ALA A 17 -10.52 1.24 6.36
CA ALA A 17 -10.61 -0.19 6.66
C ALA A 17 -11.52 -0.48 7.87
N ARG A 18 -11.82 -1.76 8.11
CA ARG A 18 -12.72 -2.22 9.20
C ARG A 18 -12.22 -1.94 10.62
N GLY A 19 -10.93 -1.66 10.80
CA GLY A 19 -10.33 -1.37 12.11
C GLY A 19 -8.98 -0.67 12.01
N TRP A 20 -8.50 -0.16 13.13
CA TRP A 20 -7.25 0.60 13.20
C TRP A 20 -6.01 -0.22 12.83
N GLN A 21 -6.00 -1.53 13.09
CA GLN A 21 -4.87 -2.40 12.73
C GLN A 21 -4.72 -2.51 11.20
N GLN A 22 -5.83 -2.77 10.51
CA GLN A 22 -5.88 -2.84 9.05
C GLN A 22 -5.61 -1.46 8.42
N GLU A 23 -6.21 -0.41 8.97
CA GLU A 23 -5.99 0.98 8.54
C GLU A 23 -4.51 1.39 8.68
N ALA A 24 -3.85 0.99 9.76
CA ALA A 24 -2.45 1.30 9.97
C ALA A 24 -1.57 0.64 8.88
N ALA A 25 -1.81 -0.63 8.57
CA ALA A 25 -1.12 -1.32 7.48
C ALA A 25 -1.36 -0.64 6.12
N LEU A 26 -2.61 -0.26 5.84
CA LEU A 26 -2.99 0.47 4.63
C LEU A 26 -2.25 1.80 4.52
N ARG A 27 -2.25 2.60 5.58
CA ARG A 27 -1.56 3.90 5.61
C ARG A 27 -0.05 3.75 5.48
N LEU A 28 0.57 2.77 6.15
CA LEU A 28 2.01 2.55 6.02
C LEU A 28 2.40 2.10 4.61
N LEU A 29 1.62 1.21 4.00
CA LEU A 29 1.82 0.79 2.61
C LEU A 29 1.73 1.98 1.65
N MET A 30 0.69 2.80 1.76
CA MET A 30 0.52 3.98 0.90
C MET A 30 1.59 5.05 1.16
N ASN A 31 2.03 5.21 2.42
CA ASN A 31 3.07 6.18 2.79
C ASN A 31 4.44 5.81 2.19
N ASN A 32 4.75 4.52 2.05
CA ASN A 32 5.95 4.08 1.35
C ASN A 32 5.99 4.51 -0.13
N LEU A 33 4.85 4.86 -0.74
CA LEU A 33 4.75 5.33 -2.12
C LEU A 33 4.38 6.81 -2.24
N ASP A 34 4.40 7.55 -1.13
CA ASP A 34 4.21 8.99 -1.17
C ASP A 34 5.36 9.65 -1.97
N PRO A 35 5.11 10.55 -2.94
CA PRO A 35 6.17 11.24 -3.67
C PRO A 35 7.20 11.98 -2.81
N GLU A 36 6.83 12.35 -1.58
CA GLU A 36 7.74 12.98 -0.60
C GLU A 36 8.58 11.95 0.18
N VAL A 37 8.30 10.65 0.05
CA VAL A 37 8.93 9.55 0.79
C VAL A 37 9.69 8.59 -0.14
N ALA A 38 9.05 8.16 -1.22
CA ALA A 38 9.58 7.17 -2.15
C ALA A 38 10.62 7.77 -3.09
N LYS A 39 11.65 6.99 -3.43
CA LYS A 39 12.65 7.38 -4.43
C LYS A 39 12.08 7.41 -5.85
N ASP A 40 11.24 6.43 -6.19
CA ASP A 40 10.63 6.29 -7.52
C ASP A 40 9.26 5.58 -7.38
N PRO A 41 8.21 6.33 -6.99
CA PRO A 41 6.90 5.76 -6.67
C PRO A 41 6.19 5.16 -7.89
N ASP A 42 6.42 5.68 -9.10
CA ASP A 42 5.80 5.18 -10.34
C ASP A 42 6.20 3.72 -10.64
N ASN A 43 7.42 3.33 -10.24
CA ASN A 43 7.91 1.96 -10.33
C ASN A 43 7.76 1.15 -9.03
N LEU A 44 7.01 1.68 -8.06
CA LEU A 44 6.78 1.15 -6.72
C LEU A 44 8.03 1.10 -5.83
N ILE A 45 9.11 1.80 -6.20
CA ILE A 45 10.42 1.73 -5.53
C ILE A 45 10.45 2.74 -4.37
N VAL A 46 10.68 2.23 -3.16
CA VAL A 46 10.77 3.04 -1.93
C VAL A 46 12.19 3.57 -1.75
N TYR A 47 13.16 2.67 -1.56
CA TYR A 47 14.59 3.01 -1.42
C TYR A 47 15.47 1.77 -1.69
N GLY A 48 16.80 1.91 -1.54
CA GLY A 48 17.71 0.75 -1.58
C GLY A 48 17.88 0.13 -2.97
N GLY A 49 17.83 0.94 -4.03
CA GLY A 49 17.97 0.48 -5.42
C GLY A 49 16.66 0.00 -6.01
N LYS A 50 16.30 -1.28 -5.79
CA LYS A 50 15.10 -1.93 -6.35
C LYS A 50 14.09 -2.39 -5.30
N GLY A 51 14.20 -1.92 -4.05
CA GLY A 51 13.27 -2.26 -2.97
C GLY A 51 11.89 -1.67 -3.25
N LYS A 52 10.89 -2.54 -3.49
CA LYS A 52 9.52 -2.14 -3.84
C LYS A 52 8.52 -2.35 -2.70
N ALA A 53 7.46 -1.53 -2.65
CA ALA A 53 6.36 -1.67 -1.70
C ALA A 53 5.39 -2.82 -2.06
N ALA A 54 5.21 -3.07 -3.35
CA ALA A 54 4.42 -4.17 -3.92
C ALA A 54 5.07 -4.65 -5.22
N ARG A 55 4.73 -5.85 -5.69
CA ARG A 55 5.40 -6.45 -6.85
C ARG A 55 4.98 -5.79 -8.16
N THR A 56 3.69 -5.51 -8.33
CA THR A 56 3.11 -4.77 -9.46
C THR A 56 2.02 -3.81 -8.96
N TRP A 57 1.55 -2.90 -9.83
CA TRP A 57 0.43 -2.03 -9.49
C TRP A 57 -0.87 -2.81 -9.23
N SER A 58 -1.11 -3.90 -9.97
CA SER A 58 -2.24 -4.80 -9.71
C SER A 58 -2.15 -5.43 -8.31
N ASP A 59 -0.95 -5.88 -7.92
CA ASP A 59 -0.74 -6.46 -6.59
C ASP A 59 -0.95 -5.38 -5.50
N PHE A 60 -0.50 -4.14 -5.73
CA PHE A 60 -0.76 -3.02 -4.81
C PHE A 60 -2.26 -2.74 -4.64
N ASP A 61 -3.00 -2.67 -5.74
CA ASP A 61 -4.45 -2.41 -5.72
C ASP A 61 -5.22 -3.52 -5.01
N GLU A 62 -4.84 -4.77 -5.25
CA GLU A 62 -5.41 -5.93 -4.57
C GLU A 62 -5.11 -5.91 -3.06
N ILE A 63 -3.88 -5.62 -2.65
CA ILE A 63 -3.53 -5.48 -1.23
C ILE A 63 -4.34 -4.37 -0.57
N VAL A 64 -4.47 -3.20 -1.22
CA VAL A 64 -5.26 -2.08 -0.70
C VAL A 64 -6.72 -2.49 -0.51
N ASN A 65 -7.32 -3.18 -1.48
CA ASN A 65 -8.70 -3.63 -1.38
C ASN A 65 -8.88 -4.69 -0.29
N MET A 66 -7.98 -5.67 -0.21
CA MET A 66 -8.03 -6.71 0.82
C MET A 66 -7.88 -6.11 2.22
N LEU A 67 -6.96 -5.17 2.43
CA LEU A 67 -6.80 -4.49 3.74
C LEU A 67 -8.06 -3.72 4.16
N LYS A 68 -8.80 -3.14 3.21
CA LYS A 68 -10.06 -2.44 3.53
C LYS A 68 -11.14 -3.41 4.00
N GLU A 69 -11.16 -4.62 3.45
CA GLU A 69 -12.19 -5.63 3.71
C GLU A 69 -11.81 -6.65 4.80
N LEU A 70 -10.54 -6.72 5.21
CA LEU A 70 -10.02 -7.69 6.18
C LEU A 70 -10.67 -7.55 7.57
N TYR A 71 -11.22 -8.64 8.10
CA TYR A 71 -11.76 -8.69 9.46
C TYR A 71 -10.65 -8.83 10.52
N SER A 72 -10.99 -8.58 11.79
CA SER A 72 -10.03 -8.56 12.90
C SER A 72 -9.44 -9.93 13.26
N ASP A 73 -10.10 -11.00 12.84
CA ASP A 73 -9.74 -12.40 13.06
C ASP A 73 -9.16 -13.07 11.80
N GLU A 74 -8.96 -12.31 10.72
CA GLU A 74 -8.37 -12.78 9.47
C GLU A 74 -6.91 -12.35 9.34
N THR A 75 -6.16 -13.03 8.47
CA THR A 75 -4.77 -12.71 8.17
C THR A 75 -4.54 -12.68 6.67
N LEU A 76 -4.06 -11.54 6.17
CA LEU A 76 -3.61 -11.39 4.78
C LEU A 76 -2.17 -11.89 4.62
N ILE A 77 -1.95 -12.81 3.68
CA ILE A 77 -0.61 -13.35 3.38
C ILE A 77 -0.03 -12.64 2.17
N ILE A 78 1.13 -12.01 2.34
CA ILE A 78 1.88 -11.35 1.25
C ILE A 78 3.17 -12.11 0.97
N GLN A 79 3.33 -12.61 -0.24
CA GLN A 79 4.55 -13.30 -0.70
C GLN A 79 5.28 -12.42 -1.72
N SER A 80 6.47 -11.92 -1.36
CA SER A 80 7.29 -11.06 -2.23
C SER A 80 6.52 -9.89 -2.86
N GLY A 81 5.62 -9.26 -2.11
CA GLY A 81 4.81 -8.14 -2.56
C GLY A 81 3.58 -8.53 -3.38
N ARG A 82 3.16 -9.80 -3.37
CA ARG A 82 1.93 -10.31 -3.96
C ARG A 82 0.96 -10.82 -2.89
N PRO A 83 -0.32 -10.43 -2.88
CA PRO A 83 -1.32 -11.11 -2.06
C PRO A 83 -1.53 -12.57 -2.52
N GLN A 84 -1.92 -13.44 -1.58
CA GLN A 84 -2.19 -14.87 -1.82
C GLN A 84 -3.63 -15.22 -1.44
#